data_AF-A0A0B5HUY5-F1
#
_entry.id   AF-A0A0B5HUY5-F1
#
_cell.length_a   1.000
_cell.length_b   1.000
_cell.length_c   1.000
_cell.angle_alpha   90.00
_cell.angle_beta   90.00
_cell.angle_gamma   90.00
#
_symmetry.space_group_name_H-M   'P 1'
#
loop_
_entity.id
_entity.type
_entity.pdbx_description
1 polymer ?
#
loop_
_entity_poly.entity_id
_entity_poly.type
_entity_poly.pdbx_seq_one_letter_code
_entity_poly.pdbx_strand_id
1 'polypeptide(L)'
;MQADNWLILVLIPILAWGSYGVIAKVLVNKDYLGIPTQTAGVLLIVGVMLVFGIYFLLQPQQIPLNPIVIGIGLLAGIVWAVGQLFMFLAFESGLELSRLAPLYNTNTLIAVLLGIILLKELPAEGQTLKVVIGAVLIVIGAFLVSG
;
A
#
# COMPACT_ATOMS: atom_id res chain seq x y z
N MET A 1 21.82 -11.57 7.84
CA MET A 1 20.54 -12.30 7.93
C MET A 1 20.38 -13.09 6.65
N GLN A 2 20.63 -14.40 6.71
CA GLN A 2 20.47 -15.32 5.59
C GLN A 2 18.97 -15.52 5.27
N ALA A 3 18.71 -15.99 4.06
CA ALA A 3 17.44 -16.02 3.33
C ALA A 3 16.28 -16.83 3.97
N ASP A 4 16.31 -17.18 5.26
CA ASP A 4 15.31 -18.09 5.84
C ASP A 4 14.09 -17.36 6.46
N ASN A 5 14.15 -16.03 6.66
CA ASN A 5 13.08 -15.24 7.31
C ASN A 5 12.29 -14.32 6.37
N TRP A 6 12.50 -14.35 5.05
CA TRP A 6 11.76 -13.46 4.13
C TRP A 6 10.26 -13.71 4.13
N LEU A 7 9.83 -14.95 4.40
CA LEU A 7 8.41 -15.29 4.52
C LEU A 7 7.74 -14.48 5.62
N ILE A 8 8.38 -14.35 6.79
CA ILE A 8 7.85 -13.53 7.90
C ILE A 8 7.77 -12.06 7.48
N LEU A 9 8.77 -11.56 6.75
CA LEU A 9 8.80 -10.18 6.23
C LEU A 9 7.68 -9.90 5.24
N VAL A 10 7.12 -10.92 4.58
CA VAL A 10 5.99 -10.79 3.65
C VAL A 10 4.65 -11.03 4.35
N LEU A 11 4.58 -11.94 5.32
CA LEU A 11 3.36 -12.25 6.06
C LEU A 11 2.86 -11.06 6.89
N ILE A 12 3.76 -10.31 7.53
CA ILE A 12 3.38 -9.14 8.34
C ILE A 12 2.66 -8.08 7.50
N PRO A 13 3.20 -7.62 6.34
CA PRO A 13 2.49 -6.71 5.44
C PRO A 13 1.14 -7.23 4.98
N ILE A 14 1.01 -8.53 4.64
CA ILE A 14 -0.27 -9.11 4.20
C ILE A 14 -1.33 -8.93 5.29
N LEU A 15 -1.00 -9.27 6.53
CA LEU A 15 -1.93 -9.13 7.66
C LEU A 15 -2.23 -7.67 7.97
N ALA A 16 -1.21 -6.82 7.97
CA ALA A 16 -1.35 -5.40 8.27
C ALA A 16 -2.23 -4.70 7.22
N TRP A 17 -1.92 -4.84 5.94
CA TRP A 17 -2.69 -4.23 4.85
C TRP A 17 -4.08 -4.85 4.67
N GLY A 18 -4.21 -6.16 4.88
CA GLY A 18 -5.50 -6.85 4.83
C GLY A 18 -6.47 -6.39 5.93
N SER A 19 -5.98 -6.29 7.17
CA SER A 19 -6.79 -5.79 8.30
C SER A 19 -7.03 -4.29 8.25
N TYR A 20 -6.07 -3.52 7.72
CA TYR A 20 -6.16 -2.07 7.58
C TYR A 20 -7.42 -1.62 6.83
N GLY A 21 -7.75 -2.27 5.71
CA GLY A 21 -8.93 -1.89 4.92
C GLY A 21 -10.24 -1.92 5.71
N VAL A 22 -10.37 -2.87 6.64
CA VAL A 22 -11.52 -2.97 7.55
C VAL A 22 -11.53 -1.82 8.54
N ILE A 23 -10.39 -1.55 9.19
CA ILE A 23 -10.24 -0.47 10.17
C ILE A 23 -10.51 0.89 9.50
N ALA A 24 -9.94 1.11 8.32
CA ALA A 24 -10.15 2.30 7.51
C ALA A 24 -11.65 2.51 7.19
N LYS A 25 -12.35 1.46 6.72
CA LYS A 25 -13.78 1.54 6.46
C LYS A 25 -14.58 1.87 7.72
N VAL A 26 -14.34 1.17 8.83
CA VAL A 26 -15.02 1.41 10.11
C VAL A 26 -14.82 2.85 10.59
N LEU A 27 -13.64 3.43 10.34
CA LEU A 27 -13.30 4.78 10.77
C LEU A 27 -14.08 5.86 10.02
N VAL A 28 -14.12 5.81 8.68
CA VAL A 28 -14.64 6.93 7.86
C VAL A 28 -16.06 6.73 7.32
N ASN A 29 -16.55 5.49 7.25
CA ASN A 29 -17.87 5.22 6.70
C ASN A 29 -18.97 5.57 7.72
N LYS A 30 -20.05 6.23 7.25
CA LYS A 30 -21.15 6.76 8.08
C LYS A 30 -22.00 5.70 8.77
N ASP A 31 -22.00 4.47 8.27
CA ASP A 31 -22.71 3.35 8.89
C ASP A 31 -21.96 2.82 10.14
N TYR A 32 -20.74 3.29 10.39
CA TYR A 32 -19.88 2.91 11.51
C TYR A 32 -19.53 4.14 12.38
N LEU A 33 -18.27 4.59 12.40
CA LEU A 33 -17.85 5.75 13.20
C LEU A 33 -18.06 7.08 12.47
N GLY A 34 -18.09 7.09 11.13
CA GLY A 34 -18.37 8.29 10.34
C GLY A 34 -17.43 9.46 10.60
N ILE A 35 -16.17 9.20 10.97
CA ILE A 35 -15.19 10.26 11.22
C ILE A 35 -14.85 10.95 9.88
N PRO A 36 -14.88 12.29 9.82
CA PRO A 36 -14.52 13.01 8.60
C PRO A 36 -13.14 12.60 8.07
N THR A 37 -13.02 12.43 6.76
CA THR A 37 -11.78 11.98 6.11
C THR A 37 -10.56 12.82 6.49
N GLN A 38 -10.72 14.12 6.73
CA GLN A 38 -9.64 15.01 7.18
C GLN A 38 -9.14 14.61 8.57
N THR A 39 -10.05 14.39 9.53
CA THR A 39 -9.71 13.98 10.89
C THR A 39 -9.10 12.58 10.92
N ALA A 40 -9.68 11.63 10.17
CA ALA A 40 -9.13 10.29 10.01
C ALA A 40 -7.71 10.32 9.41
N GLY A 41 -7.49 11.16 8.40
CA GLY A 41 -6.17 11.38 7.80
C GLY A 41 -5.14 11.90 8.80
N VAL A 42 -5.49 12.90 9.63
CA VAL A 42 -4.58 13.42 10.67
C VAL A 42 -4.24 12.33 11.68
N LEU A 43 -5.22 11.56 12.16
CA LEU A 43 -4.98 10.47 13.10
C LEU A 43 -4.10 9.37 12.50
N LEU A 44 -4.30 9.04 11.22
CA LEU A 44 -3.44 8.10 10.51
C LEU A 44 -1.99 8.60 10.44
N ILE A 45 -1.78 9.88 10.10
CA ILE A 45 -0.45 10.48 10.05
C ILE A 45 0.22 10.41 11.43
N VAL A 46 -0.51 10.71 12.51
CA VAL A 46 0.01 10.58 13.88
C VAL A 46 0.42 9.13 14.17
N GLY A 47 -0.42 8.14 13.80
CA GLY A 47 -0.10 6.72 13.97
C GLY A 47 1.16 6.29 13.20
N VAL A 48 1.29 6.71 11.94
CA VAL A 48 2.46 6.46 11.09
C VAL A 48 3.72 7.10 11.71
N MET A 49 3.62 8.36 12.14
CA MET A 49 4.72 9.09 12.80
C MET A 49 5.14 8.44 14.12
N LEU A 50 4.21 7.90 14.90
CA LEU A 50 4.52 7.18 16.12
C LEU A 50 5.33 5.91 15.83
N VAL A 51 4.89 5.09 14.87
CA VAL A 51 5.59 3.83 14.53
C VAL A 51 6.98 4.10 13.98
N PHE A 52 7.11 4.96 12.95
CA PHE A 52 8.41 5.27 12.37
C PHE A 52 9.30 6.08 13.32
N GLY A 53 8.72 6.96 14.14
CA GLY A 53 9.42 7.74 15.15
C GLY A 53 10.01 6.86 16.24
N ILE A 54 9.24 5.92 16.79
CA ILE A 54 9.74 4.93 17.77
C ILE A 54 10.85 4.09 17.13
N TYR A 55 10.67 3.61 15.89
CA TYR A 55 11.70 2.85 15.20
C TYR A 55 13.01 3.66 15.03
N PHE A 56 12.91 4.93 14.66
CA PHE A 56 14.08 5.83 14.56
C PHE A 56 14.76 6.05 15.92
N LEU A 57 13.99 6.21 17.01
CA LEU A 57 14.57 6.35 18.36
C LEU A 57 15.28 5.06 18.82
N LEU A 58 14.78 3.90 18.43
CA LEU A 58 15.40 2.60 18.72
C LEU A 58 16.60 2.29 17.83
N GLN A 59 16.65 2.83 16.62
CA GLN A 59 17.73 2.66 15.65
C GLN A 59 18.16 4.01 15.07
N PRO A 60 18.79 4.89 15.88
CA PRO A 60 19.13 6.24 15.42
C PRO A 60 20.11 6.20 14.26
N GLN A 61 19.79 6.94 13.20
CA GLN A 61 20.68 7.13 12.05
C GLN A 61 20.81 8.61 11.71
N GLN A 62 21.95 8.98 11.13
CA GLN A 62 22.13 10.32 10.61
C GLN A 62 21.21 10.51 9.40
N ILE A 63 20.39 11.55 9.44
CA ILE A 63 19.52 11.90 8.31
C ILE A 63 20.42 12.46 7.19
N PRO A 64 20.47 11.83 6.01
CA PRO A 64 21.28 12.34 4.91
C PRO A 64 20.68 13.66 4.41
N LEU A 65 21.49 14.72 4.38
CA LEU A 65 21.08 16.04 3.88
C LEU A 65 21.13 16.14 2.34
N ASN A 66 21.17 15.00 1.65
CA ASN A 66 21.20 14.96 0.20
C ASN A 66 19.81 15.35 -0.35
N PRO A 67 19.70 16.43 -1.16
CA PRO A 67 18.39 16.88 -1.68
C PRO A 67 17.65 15.84 -2.51
N ILE A 68 18.38 14.96 -3.22
CA ILE A 68 17.77 13.88 -4.03
C ILE A 68 17.14 12.84 -3.10
N VAL A 69 17.84 12.44 -2.03
CA VAL A 69 17.32 11.45 -1.06
C VAL A 69 16.07 12.01 -0.36
N ILE A 70 16.14 13.26 0.09
CA ILE A 70 15.01 13.95 0.71
C ILE A 70 13.85 14.05 -0.30
N GLY A 71 14.12 14.47 -1.53
CA GLY A 71 13.11 14.62 -2.58
C GLY A 71 12.39 13.32 -2.91
N ILE A 72 13.12 12.21 -3.09
CA ILE A 72 12.55 10.89 -3.38
C ILE A 72 11.74 10.38 -2.18
N GLY A 73 12.25 10.55 -0.95
CA GLY A 73 11.55 10.15 0.27
C GLY A 73 10.22 10.89 0.44
N LEU A 74 10.22 12.21 0.22
CA LEU A 74 8.99 13.02 0.26
C LEU A 74 8.02 12.62 -0.86
N LEU A 75 8.52 12.38 -2.08
CA LEU A 75 7.68 11.94 -3.19
C LEU A 75 6.98 10.61 -2.87
N ALA A 76 7.70 9.65 -2.29
CA ALA A 76 7.12 8.37 -1.88
C ALA A 76 5.98 8.56 -0.86
N GLY A 77 6.19 9.42 0.15
CA GLY A 77 5.15 9.76 1.13
C GLY A 77 3.94 10.46 0.52
N ILE A 78 4.15 11.40 -0.41
CA ILE A 78 3.09 12.12 -1.12
C ILE A 78 2.25 11.14 -1.95
N VAL A 79 2.89 10.30 -2.76
CA VAL A 79 2.19 9.32 -3.61
C VAL A 79 1.34 8.36 -2.78
N TRP A 80 1.89 7.87 -1.66
CA TRP A 80 1.17 7.03 -0.72
C TRP A 80 -0.04 7.76 -0.11
N ALA A 81 0.16 8.98 0.39
CA ALA A 81 -0.89 9.77 1.03
C ALA A 81 -2.04 10.12 0.07
N VAL A 82 -1.73 10.39 -1.21
CA VAL A 82 -2.76 10.59 -2.24
C VAL A 82 -3.61 9.34 -2.40
N GLY A 83 -2.99 8.16 -2.57
CA GLY A 83 -3.73 6.89 -2.66
C GLY A 83 -4.60 6.65 -1.43
N GLN A 84 -4.07 6.97 -0.25
CA GLN A 84 -4.78 6.81 1.01
C GLN A 84 -5.98 7.75 1.17
N LEU A 85 -5.85 9.00 0.71
CA LEU A 85 -6.94 9.97 0.71
C LEU A 85 -8.11 9.48 -0.14
N PHE A 86 -7.85 9.03 -1.37
CA PHE A 86 -8.90 8.53 -2.27
C PHE A 86 -9.55 7.25 -1.74
N MET A 87 -8.80 6.39 -1.04
CA MET A 87 -9.35 5.23 -0.36
C MET A 87 -10.34 5.63 0.75
N PHE A 88 -10.00 6.64 1.58
CA PHE A 88 -10.92 7.15 2.59
C PHE A 88 -12.17 7.78 1.98
N LEU A 89 -12.02 8.59 0.93
CA LEU A 89 -13.17 9.17 0.22
C LEU A 89 -14.09 8.08 -0.36
N ALA A 90 -13.51 6.99 -0.88
CA ALA A 90 -14.30 5.87 -1.38
C ALA A 90 -15.10 5.18 -0.26
N PHE A 91 -14.49 4.90 0.89
CA PHE A 91 -15.20 4.33 2.03
C PHE A 91 -16.25 5.28 2.63
N GLU A 92 -15.95 6.57 2.71
CA GLU A 92 -16.86 7.61 3.18
C GLU A 92 -18.11 7.72 2.28
N SER A 93 -17.95 7.49 0.97
CA SER A 93 -19.06 7.47 0.01
C SER A 93 -19.95 6.22 0.09
N GLY A 94 -19.63 5.27 0.97
CA GLY A 94 -20.44 4.07 1.19
C GLY A 94 -19.98 2.84 0.40
N LEU A 95 -18.92 2.92 -0.41
CA LEU A 95 -18.46 1.78 -1.18
C LEU A 95 -17.99 0.62 -0.28
N GLU A 96 -18.33 -0.59 -0.71
CA GLU A 96 -17.99 -1.80 0.03
C GLU A 96 -16.50 -2.15 -0.09
N LEU A 97 -15.91 -2.61 1.01
CA LEU A 97 -14.53 -3.10 1.04
C LEU A 97 -14.35 -4.32 0.13
N SER A 98 -15.32 -5.23 0.07
CA SER A 98 -15.32 -6.41 -0.82
C SER A 98 -15.17 -6.03 -2.28
N ARG A 99 -15.74 -4.91 -2.70
CA ARG A 99 -15.65 -4.41 -4.08
C ARG A 99 -14.39 -3.57 -4.32
N LEU A 100 -14.02 -2.73 -3.35
CA LEU A 100 -12.85 -1.87 -3.48
C LEU A 100 -11.53 -2.61 -3.36
N ALA A 101 -11.42 -3.57 -2.42
CA ALA A 101 -10.16 -4.23 -2.10
C ALA A 101 -9.54 -4.97 -3.29
N PRO A 102 -10.26 -5.80 -4.06
CA PRO A 102 -9.67 -6.46 -5.21
C PRO A 102 -9.20 -5.47 -6.28
N LEU A 103 -9.94 -4.38 -6.50
CA LEU A 103 -9.60 -3.35 -7.49
C LEU A 103 -8.36 -2.56 -7.09
N TYR A 104 -8.27 -2.01 -5.87
CA TYR A 104 -7.09 -1.22 -5.52
C TYR A 104 -5.84 -2.10 -5.36
N ASN A 105 -5.97 -3.38 -5.00
CA ASN A 105 -4.83 -4.30 -4.89
C ASN A 105 -4.26 -4.69 -6.26
N THR A 106 -4.94 -4.40 -7.39
CA THR A 106 -4.30 -4.49 -8.70
C THR A 106 -3.17 -3.46 -8.89
N ASN A 107 -2.97 -2.53 -7.94
CA ASN A 107 -1.78 -1.67 -7.87
C ASN A 107 -0.47 -2.46 -7.92
N THR A 108 -0.47 -3.74 -7.52
CA THR A 108 0.70 -4.62 -7.60
C THR A 108 1.14 -4.82 -9.05
N LEU A 109 0.19 -4.82 -10.00
CA LEU A 109 0.51 -4.89 -11.43
C LEU A 109 1.22 -3.62 -11.91
N ILE A 110 0.79 -2.46 -11.41
CA ILE A 110 1.47 -1.18 -11.69
C ILE A 110 2.89 -1.21 -11.11
N ALA A 111 3.07 -1.72 -9.89
CA ALA A 111 4.39 -1.86 -9.27
C ALA A 111 5.33 -2.77 -10.10
N VAL A 112 4.85 -3.92 -10.57
CA VAL A 112 5.61 -4.83 -11.45
C VAL A 112 5.99 -4.14 -12.75
N LEU A 113 5.05 -3.45 -13.41
CA LEU A 113 5.32 -2.71 -14.65
C LEU A 113 6.35 -1.61 -14.44
N LEU A 114 6.24 -0.84 -13.36
CA LEU A 114 7.20 0.22 -13.02
C LEU A 114 8.58 -0.37 -12.66
N GLY A 115 8.65 -1.52 -11.99
CA GLY A 115 9.90 -2.23 -11.73
C GLY A 115 10.59 -2.65 -13.04
N ILE A 116 9.83 -3.20 -13.98
CA ILE A 116 10.34 -3.56 -15.31
C ILE A 116 10.84 -2.32 -16.07
N ILE A 117 10.07 -1.23 -16.10
CA ILE A 117 10.37 -0.05 -16.93
C ILE A 117 11.48 0.81 -16.31
N LEU A 118 11.38 1.12 -15.01
CA LEU A 118 12.26 2.07 -14.33
C LEU A 118 13.51 1.40 -13.75
N LEU A 119 13.35 0.20 -13.19
CA LEU A 119 14.44 -0.53 -12.53
C LEU A 119 15.09 -1.57 -13.46
N LYS A 120 14.51 -1.81 -14.64
CA LYS A 120 14.96 -2.83 -15.61
C LYS A 120 14.98 -4.24 -15.01
N GLU A 121 14.11 -4.49 -14.05
CA GLU A 121 13.95 -5.80 -13.39
C GLU A 121 13.10 -6.72 -14.29
N LEU A 122 13.74 -7.28 -15.31
CA LEU A 122 13.09 -8.22 -16.21
C LEU A 122 12.84 -9.56 -15.51
N PRO A 123 11.69 -10.22 -15.78
CA PRO A 123 11.50 -11.60 -15.39
C PRO A 123 12.65 -12.47 -15.92
N ALA A 124 13.08 -13.45 -15.12
CA ALA A 124 14.10 -14.40 -15.56
C ALA A 124 13.71 -15.08 -16.88
N GLU A 125 14.71 -15.51 -17.65
CA GLU A 125 14.46 -16.16 -18.95
C GLU A 125 13.43 -17.29 -18.83
N GLY A 126 12.43 -17.28 -19.72
CA GLY A 126 11.32 -18.22 -19.71
C GLY A 126 10.21 -17.96 -18.67
N GLN A 127 10.34 -16.96 -17.80
CA GLN A 127 9.32 -16.63 -16.80
C GLN A 127 8.36 -15.51 -17.22
N THR A 128 8.69 -14.75 -18.27
CA THR A 128 7.85 -13.63 -18.77
C THR A 128 6.41 -14.07 -19.03
N LEU A 129 6.21 -15.24 -19.65
CA LEU A 129 4.86 -15.76 -19.92
C LEU A 129 4.09 -16.01 -18.61
N LYS A 130 4.74 -16.52 -17.56
CA LYS A 130 4.12 -16.76 -16.26
C LYS A 130 3.69 -15.45 -15.60
N VAL A 131 4.53 -14.42 -15.67
CA VAL A 131 4.22 -13.08 -15.15
C VAL A 131 3.02 -12.48 -15.87
N VAL A 132 2.99 -12.58 -17.20
CA VAL A 132 1.86 -12.08 -18.01
C VAL A 132 0.56 -12.82 -17.68
N ILE A 133 0.60 -14.16 -17.61
CA ILE A 133 -0.57 -14.96 -17.23
C ILE A 133 -1.05 -14.59 -15.82
N GLY A 134 -0.13 -14.50 -14.86
CA GLY A 134 -0.44 -14.10 -13.49
C GLY A 134 -1.10 -12.72 -13.41
N ALA A 135 -0.59 -11.74 -14.16
CA ALA A 135 -1.16 -10.41 -14.25
C ALA A 135 -2.60 -10.44 -14.79
N VAL A 136 -2.84 -11.19 -15.87
CA VAL A 136 -4.19 -11.38 -16.45
C VAL A 136 -5.14 -12.02 -15.43
N LEU A 137 -4.69 -13.05 -14.71
CA LEU A 137 -5.50 -13.70 -13.68
C LEU A 137 -5.84 -12.77 -12.52
N ILE A 138 -4.90 -11.91 -12.09
CA ILE A 138 -5.16 -10.88 -11.06
C ILE A 138 -6.24 -9.91 -11.53
N VAL A 139 -6.17 -9.43 -12.78
CA VAL A 139 -7.18 -8.51 -13.33
C VAL A 139 -8.55 -9.19 -13.38
N ILE A 140 -8.63 -10.40 -13.94
CA ILE A 140 -9.89 -11.16 -14.03
C ILE A 140 -10.46 -11.41 -12.64
N GLY A 141 -9.64 -11.87 -11.70
CA GLY A 141 -10.06 -12.12 -10.32
C GLY A 141 -10.58 -10.85 -9.64
N ALA A 142 -9.91 -9.71 -9.82
CA ALA A 142 -10.36 -8.44 -9.29
C ALA A 142 -11.75 -8.06 -9.82
N PHE A 143 -11.98 -8.16 -11.13
CA PHE A 143 -13.30 -7.88 -11.71
C PHE A 143 -14.38 -8.86 -11.26
N LEU A 144 -14.06 -10.15 -11.11
CA LEU A 144 -15.03 -11.16 -10.66
C LEU A 144 -15.49 -10.95 -9.21
N VAL A 145 -14.61 -10.48 -8.33
CA VAL A 145 -14.95 -10.22 -6.91
C VAL A 145 -15.63 -8.87 -6.74
N SER A 146 -15.28 -7.88 -7.58
CA SER A 146 -15.77 -6.51 -7.45
C SER A 146 -17.03 -6.18 -8.27
N GLY A 147 -17.39 -7.07 -9.20
CA GLY A 147 -18.54 -6.97 -10.09
C GLY A 147 -19.89 -7.06 -9.40
#